data_AF-A0A1Y4RYA4-F1
#
_entry.id   AF-A0A1Y4RYA4-F1
#
_cell.length_a   1.000
_cell.length_b   1.000
_cell.length_c   1.000
_cell.angle_alpha   90.00
_cell.angle_beta   90.00
_cell.angle_gamma   90.00
#
_symmetry.space_group_name_H-M   'P 1'
#
loop_
_entity.id
_entity.type
_entity.pdbx_description
1 polymer ?
#
loop_
_entity_poly.entity_id
_entity_poly.type
_entity_poly.pdbx_seq_one_letter_code
_entity_poly.pdbx_strand_id
1 'polypeptide(L)'
;MDDAIYTCINILCESLPSMRDVLGLTQLEFSRIIGISRQSVIELEHKKKKTTRAVLLAITAYFTLREESAKILFEKDFYENKFVNELGFTTELVIKIHDWR
;
A
#
# COMPACT_ATOMS: atom_id res chain seq x y z
N MET A 1 15.69 1.30 -11.39
CA MET A 1 14.68 1.69 -10.38
C MET A 1 15.37 1.48 -9.05
N ASP A 2 15.26 2.42 -8.12
CA ASP A 2 15.85 2.24 -6.78
C ASP A 2 15.32 0.93 -6.17
N ASP A 3 16.21 0.12 -5.59
CA ASP A 3 15.88 -1.19 -5.01
C ASP A 3 14.79 -1.06 -3.93
N ALA A 4 14.84 0.02 -3.14
CA ALA A 4 13.83 0.31 -2.14
C ALA A 4 12.43 0.53 -2.75
N ILE A 5 12.36 1.25 -3.87
CA ILE A 5 11.08 1.49 -4.58
C ILE A 5 10.55 0.18 -5.17
N TYR A 6 11.42 -0.66 -5.71
CA TYR A 6 11.02 -1.96 -6.27
C TYR A 6 10.43 -2.87 -5.18
N THR A 7 11.09 -2.98 -4.03
CA THR A 7 10.60 -3.73 -2.87
C THR A 7 9.25 -3.21 -2.37
N CYS A 8 9.09 -1.88 -2.29
CA CYS A 8 7.82 -1.23 -1.92
C CYS A 8 6.68 -1.61 -2.90
N ILE A 9 6.94 -1.55 -4.21
CA ILE A 9 5.96 -1.94 -5.24
C ILE A 9 5.56 -3.41 -5.09
N ASN A 10 6.51 -4.31 -4.86
CA ASN A 10 6.22 -5.73 -4.72
C ASN A 10 5.33 -6.01 -3.51
N ILE A 11 5.68 -5.47 -2.33
CA ILE A 11 4.89 -5.65 -1.11
C ILE A 11 3.45 -5.14 -1.32
N LEU A 12 3.28 -3.96 -1.91
CA LEU A 12 1.96 -3.39 -2.15
C LEU A 12 1.16 -4.20 -3.16
N CYS A 13 1.73 -4.57 -4.30
CA CYS A 13 1.02 -5.36 -5.31
C CYS A 13 0.64 -6.76 -4.78
N GLU A 14 1.50 -7.39 -3.99
CA GLU A 14 1.22 -8.68 -3.33
C GLU A 14 0.10 -8.59 -2.30
N SER A 15 0.11 -7.52 -1.50
CA SER A 15 -0.79 -7.36 -0.37
C SER A 15 -2.11 -6.69 -0.76
N LEU A 16 -2.18 -6.10 -1.95
CA LEU A 16 -3.32 -5.31 -2.40
C LEU A 16 -4.66 -6.05 -2.32
N PRO A 17 -4.78 -7.31 -2.78
CA PRO A 17 -6.03 -8.06 -2.63
C PRO A 17 -6.43 -8.19 -1.15
N SER A 18 -5.51 -8.64 -0.30
CA SER A 18 -5.78 -8.83 1.13
C SER A 18 -6.15 -7.53 1.85
N MET A 19 -5.42 -6.45 1.61
CA MET A 19 -5.72 -5.13 2.18
C MET A 19 -7.07 -4.59 1.72
N ARG A 20 -7.45 -4.86 0.46
CA ARG A 20 -8.74 -4.46 -0.08
C ARG A 20 -9.88 -5.30 0.52
N ASP A 21 -9.66 -6.60 0.67
CA ASP A 21 -10.65 -7.55 1.19
C ASP A 21 -10.93 -7.32 2.68
N VAL A 22 -9.92 -7.02 3.52
CA VAL A 22 -10.15 -6.68 4.94
C VAL A 22 -10.93 -5.38 5.13
N LEU A 23 -10.91 -4.49 4.14
CA LEU A 23 -11.71 -3.26 4.12
C LEU A 23 -13.06 -3.43 3.42
N GLY A 24 -13.41 -4.64 2.96
CA GLY A 24 -14.67 -4.93 2.28
C GLY A 24 -14.84 -4.24 0.93
N LEU A 25 -13.73 -3.91 0.24
CA LEU A 25 -13.76 -3.13 -1.01
C LEU A 25 -13.72 -4.05 -2.24
N THR A 26 -14.49 -3.71 -3.26
CA THR A 26 -14.30 -4.27 -4.61
C THR A 26 -13.16 -3.56 -5.34
N GLN A 27 -12.61 -4.19 -6.40
CA GLN A 27 -11.62 -3.54 -7.28
C GLN A 27 -12.14 -2.22 -7.87
N LEU A 28 -13.45 -2.10 -8.11
CA LEU A 28 -14.07 -0.89 -8.67
C LEU A 28 -14.14 0.24 -7.64
N GLU A 29 -14.51 -0.06 -6.41
CA GLU A 29 -14.55 0.93 -5.33
C GLU A 29 -13.15 1.43 -5.00
N PHE A 30 -12.20 0.52 -4.88
CA PHE A 30 -10.80 0.89 -4.67
C PHE A 30 -10.26 1.75 -5.82
N SER A 31 -10.58 1.43 -7.08
CA SER A 31 -10.11 2.23 -8.20
C SER A 31 -10.63 3.67 -8.16
N ARG A 32 -11.89 3.87 -7.73
CA ARG A 32 -12.48 5.19 -7.55
C ARG A 32 -11.80 5.99 -6.44
N ILE A 33 -11.45 5.34 -5.34
CA ILE A 33 -10.76 5.96 -4.20
C ILE A 33 -9.36 6.45 -4.58
N ILE A 34 -8.59 5.60 -5.27
CA ILE A 34 -7.21 5.94 -5.66
C ILE A 34 -7.17 6.86 -6.89
N GLY A 35 -8.26 6.94 -7.66
CA GLY A 35 -8.31 7.75 -8.88
C GLY A 35 -7.66 7.08 -10.09
N ILE A 36 -7.78 5.75 -10.20
CA ILE A 36 -7.29 4.95 -11.33
C ILE A 36 -8.40 4.12 -11.96
N SER A 37 -8.14 3.55 -13.14
CA SER A 37 -9.09 2.63 -13.76
C SER A 37 -9.16 1.30 -12.99
N ARG A 38 -10.34 0.66 -12.99
CA ARG A 38 -10.49 -0.71 -12.47
C ARG A 38 -9.49 -1.68 -13.10
N GLN A 39 -9.22 -1.53 -14.40
CA GLN A 39 -8.23 -2.33 -15.11
C GLN A 39 -6.82 -2.15 -14.52
N SER A 40 -6.46 -0.93 -14.09
CA SER A 40 -5.17 -0.70 -13.43
C SER A 40 -5.09 -1.41 -12.08
N VAL A 41 -6.18 -1.48 -11.32
CA VAL A 41 -6.23 -2.28 -10.07
C VAL A 41 -5.99 -3.76 -10.36
N ILE A 42 -6.68 -4.31 -11.36
CA ILE A 42 -6.47 -5.71 -11.78
C ILE A 42 -5.01 -5.95 -12.15
N GLU A 43 -4.40 -5.07 -12.94
CA GLU A 43 -3.00 -5.23 -13.34
C GLU A 43 -2.02 -5.11 -12.16
N LEU A 44 -2.31 -4.26 -11.18
CA LEU A 44 -1.54 -4.15 -9.95
C LEU A 44 -1.59 -5.45 -9.14
N GLU A 45 -2.78 -6.00 -8.91
CA GLU A 45 -2.97 -7.27 -8.18
C GLU A 45 -2.31 -8.45 -8.90
N HIS A 46 -2.20 -8.40 -10.24
CA HIS A 46 -1.49 -9.41 -11.03
C HIS A 46 0.00 -9.11 -11.24
N LYS A 47 0.55 -8.04 -10.66
CA LYS A 47 1.95 -7.58 -10.83
C LYS A 47 2.35 -7.32 -12.29
N LYS A 48 1.40 -6.92 -13.14
CA LYS A 48 1.57 -6.79 -14.60
C LYS A 48 1.88 -5.36 -15.08
N LYS A 49 1.78 -4.33 -14.21
CA LYS A 49 1.94 -2.91 -14.61
C LYS A 49 3.10 -2.21 -13.92
N LYS A 50 3.75 -1.28 -14.64
CA LYS A 50 4.56 -0.21 -14.02
C LYS A 50 3.66 0.78 -13.29
N THR A 51 3.79 0.83 -11.96
CA THR A 51 3.12 1.81 -11.09
C THR A 51 3.82 3.16 -11.16
N THR A 52 3.06 4.26 -11.22
CA THR A 52 3.63 5.61 -11.07
C THR A 52 3.89 5.91 -9.59
N ARG A 53 4.81 6.84 -9.30
CA ARG A 53 5.06 7.27 -7.92
C ARG A 53 3.82 7.87 -7.24
N ALA A 54 2.98 8.57 -8.00
CA ALA A 54 1.75 9.17 -7.48
C ALA A 54 0.75 8.08 -7.02
N VAL A 55 0.57 7.04 -7.82
CA VAL A 55 -0.28 5.89 -7.45
C VAL A 55 0.32 5.16 -6.25
N LEU A 56 1.65 4.96 -6.22
CA LEU A 56 2.33 4.34 -5.10
C LEU A 56 2.07 5.10 -3.78
N LEU A 57 2.27 6.43 -3.78
CA LEU A 57 2.00 7.29 -2.63
C LEU A 57 0.53 7.21 -2.18
N ALA A 58 -0.40 7.29 -3.12
CA ALA A 58 -1.84 7.24 -2.81
C ALA A 58 -2.23 5.91 -2.16
N ILE A 59 -1.73 4.79 -2.69
CA ILE A 59 -1.95 3.45 -2.13
C ILE A 59 -1.33 3.34 -0.74
N THR A 60 -0.06 3.74 -0.58
CA THR A 60 0.65 3.73 0.70
C THR A 60 -0.11 4.51 1.77
N ALA A 61 -0.51 5.75 1.46
CA ALA A 61 -1.23 6.61 2.40
C ALA A 61 -2.60 6.03 2.75
N TYR A 62 -3.35 5.55 1.75
CA TYR A 62 -4.69 5.01 1.95
C TYR A 62 -4.70 3.82 2.93
N PHE A 63 -3.81 2.85 2.71
CA PHE A 63 -3.78 1.64 3.53
C PHE A 63 -3.07 1.85 4.87
N THR A 64 -2.07 2.73 4.95
CA THR A 64 -1.38 3.01 6.22
C THR A 64 -2.29 3.72 7.21
N LEU A 65 -3.26 4.51 6.76
CA LEU A 65 -4.19 5.26 7.63
C LEU A 65 -5.41 4.44 8.09
N ARG A 66 -5.44 3.14 7.84
CA ARG A 66 -6.51 2.22 8.29
C ARG A 66 -5.88 1.04 9.00
N GLU A 67 -6.30 0.80 10.22
CA GLU A 67 -5.66 -0.15 11.13
C GLU A 67 -5.55 -1.55 10.51
N GLU A 68 -6.64 -2.05 9.93
CA GLU A 68 -6.74 -3.42 9.43
C GLU A 68 -5.76 -3.67 8.26
N SER A 69 -5.63 -2.70 7.36
CA SER A 69 -4.70 -2.80 6.23
C SER A 69 -3.27 -2.43 6.62
N ALA A 70 -3.08 -1.50 7.56
CA ALA A 70 -1.77 -1.14 8.07
C ALA A 70 -1.10 -2.33 8.76
N LYS A 71 -1.87 -3.15 9.47
CA LYS A 71 -1.36 -4.36 10.15
C LYS A 71 -0.74 -5.34 9.15
N ILE A 72 -1.38 -5.54 8.00
CA ILE A 72 -0.86 -6.39 6.91
C ILE A 72 0.48 -5.85 6.39
N LEU A 73 0.62 -4.53 6.28
CA LEU A 73 1.87 -3.90 5.84
C LEU A 73 2.96 -3.99 6.92
N PHE A 74 2.58 -3.84 8.19
CA PHE A 74 3.49 -3.96 9.32
C PHE A 74 4.10 -5.37 9.42
N GLU A 75 3.29 -6.42 9.27
CA GLU A 75 3.74 -7.82 9.26
C GLU A 75 4.67 -8.17 8.09
N LYS A 76 4.83 -7.26 7.12
CA LYS A 76 5.69 -7.41 5.94
C LYS A 76 6.89 -6.48 5.94
N ASP A 77 7.21 -5.89 7.10
CA ASP A 77 8.31 -4.93 7.29
C ASP A 77 8.23 -3.74 6.32
N PHE A 78 7.02 -3.39 5.86
CA PHE A 78 6.82 -2.36 4.84
C PHE A 78 7.33 -0.99 5.29
N TYR A 79 7.22 -0.70 6.59
CA TYR A 79 7.65 0.56 7.20
C TYR A 79 9.15 0.63 7.51
N GLU A 80 9.89 -0.47 7.32
CA GLU A 80 11.36 -0.46 7.34
C GLU A 80 11.95 -0.06 5.97
N ASN A 81 11.11 -0.06 4.93
CA ASN A 81 11.55 0.29 3.59
C ASN A 81 12.01 1.76 3.52
N LYS A 82 13.23 1.98 2.99
CA LYS A 82 13.83 3.32 2.89
C LYS A 82 12.94 4.35 2.18
N PHE A 83 12.33 3.98 1.05
CA PHE A 83 11.46 4.88 0.30
C PHE A 83 10.19 5.23 1.09
N VAL A 84 9.60 4.25 1.79
CA VAL A 84 8.40 4.46 2.62
C VAL A 84 8.71 5.38 3.81
N ASN A 85 9.89 5.21 4.42
CA ASN A 85 10.39 6.11 5.46
C ASN A 85 10.64 7.54 4.94
N GLU A 86 11.19 7.70 3.74
CA GLU A 86 11.37 9.02 3.09
C GLU A 86 10.04 9.72 2.79
N LEU A 87 8.94 8.98 2.62
CA LEU A 87 7.59 9.53 2.53
C LEU A 87 6.99 9.93 3.89
N GLY A 88 7.66 9.59 4.99
CA GLY A 88 7.25 9.88 6.36
C GLY A 88 6.47 8.76 7.05
N PHE A 89 6.25 7.61 6.39
CA PHE A 89 5.55 6.47 6.99
C PHE A 89 6.53 5.53 7.70
N THR A 90 6.94 5.88 8.92
CA THR A 90 7.87 5.06 9.72
C THR A 90 7.15 4.09 10.64
N THR A 91 7.84 3.04 11.09
CA THR A 91 7.33 2.08 12.08
C THR A 91 6.80 2.78 13.33
N GLU A 92 7.54 3.77 13.86
CA GLU A 92 7.15 4.53 15.05
C GLU A 92 5.89 5.38 14.79
N LEU A 93 5.77 5.97 13.59
CA LEU A 93 4.57 6.73 13.24
C LEU A 93 3.36 5.79 13.21
N VAL A 94 3.48 4.63 12.57
CA VAL A 94 2.36 3.70 12.37
C VAL A 94 1.88 3.12 13.70
N ILE A 95 2.80 2.74 14.57
CA ILE A 95 2.49 2.30 15.93
C ILE A 95 1.71 3.39 16.67
N LYS A 96 2.15 4.66 16.55
CA LYS A 96 1.51 5.79 17.23
C LYS A 96 0.12 6.12 16.70
N ILE A 97 -0.10 6.09 15.38
CA ILE A 97 -1.41 6.46 14.81
C ILE A 97 -2.50 5.40 15.07
N HIS A 98 -2.10 4.13 15.25
CA HIS A 98 -3.03 3.03 15.51
C HIS A 98 -3.05 2.55 16.97
N ASP A 99 -2.32 3.21 17.86
CA ASP A 99 -2.22 2.84 19.29
C ASP A 99 -1.85 1.36 19.52
N TRP A 100 -0.92 0.85 18.70
CA TRP A 100 -0.38 -0.50 18.87
C TRP A 100 0.60 -0.52 20.04
N ARG A 101 0.47 -1.52 20.91
CA ARG A 101 1.30 -1.68 22.11
C ARG A 101 2.44 -2.66 21.89
#